data_AF-A0A1A6FSR5-F1
#
_entry.id   AF-A0A1A6FSR5-F1
#
_cell.length_a   1.000
_cell.length_b   1.000
_cell.length_c   1.000
_cell.angle_alpha   90.00
_cell.angle_beta   90.00
_cell.angle_gamma   90.00
#
_symmetry.space_group_name_H-M   'P 1'
#
loop_
_entity.id
_entity.type
_entity.pdbx_description
1 polymer ?
#
loop_
_entity_poly.entity_id
_entity_poly.type
_entity_poly.pdbx_seq_one_letter_code
_entity_poly.pdbx_strand_id
1 'polypeptide(L)'
;MSVQKQVGQWTKFKAFVAIGDYNGHVGPALAIRGSIILAKLSTIPVWRGYLGKKIGKLHTVPFKVTGYCGSVLYSSFLSQEALALSLLLCPRNY
;
A
#
# COMPACT_ATOMS: atom_id res chain seq x y z
N MET A 1 16.47 -7.98 -3.90
CA MET A 1 16.77 -9.41 -4.17
C MET A 1 17.68 -9.55 -5.37
N SER A 2 18.68 -10.43 -5.27
CA SER A 2 19.55 -10.79 -6.40
C SER A 2 18.97 -11.97 -7.16
N VAL A 3 18.86 -11.86 -8.47
CA VAL A 3 18.46 -12.93 -9.38
C VAL A 3 19.72 -13.37 -10.13
N GLN A 4 20.12 -14.63 -10.00
CA GLN A 4 21.34 -15.17 -10.60
C GLN A 4 20.99 -16.07 -11.78
N LYS A 5 21.77 -15.98 -12.87
CA LYS A 5 21.68 -16.92 -14.00
C LYS A 5 22.73 -18.02 -13.83
N GLN A 6 22.34 -19.29 -14.02
CA GLN A 6 23.18 -20.47 -13.78
C GLN A 6 24.42 -20.55 -14.67
N VAL A 7 24.38 -19.98 -15.89
CA VAL A 7 25.51 -19.99 -16.83
C VAL A 7 26.14 -18.61 -16.85
N GLY A 8 27.44 -18.56 -16.51
CA GLY A 8 28.25 -17.34 -16.59
C GLY A 8 28.01 -16.32 -15.47
N GLN A 9 27.63 -16.77 -14.26
CA GLN A 9 27.53 -15.99 -13.00
C GLN A 9 27.20 -14.50 -13.23
N TRP A 10 26.06 -14.24 -13.88
CA TRP A 10 25.55 -12.90 -14.06
C TRP A 10 24.38 -12.66 -13.12
N THR A 11 24.43 -11.56 -12.36
CA THR A 11 23.42 -11.24 -11.34
C THR A 11 22.67 -9.97 -11.71
N LYS A 12 21.34 -10.02 -11.61
CA LYS A 12 20.44 -8.87 -11.75
C LYS A 12 19.86 -8.53 -10.40
N PHE A 13 19.73 -7.25 -10.10
CA PHE A 13 19.00 -6.80 -8.91
C PHE A 13 17.55 -6.52 -9.25
N LYS A 14 16.65 -7.18 -8.53
CA LYS A 14 15.23 -6.87 -8.52
C LYS A 14 14.86 -6.33 -7.14
N ALA A 15 14.26 -5.17 -7.08
CA ALA A 15 13.77 -4.59 -5.83
C ALA A 15 12.37 -4.04 -6.06
N PHE A 16 11.47 -4.35 -5.15
CA PHE A 16 10.12 -3.79 -5.14
C PHE A 16 10.13 -2.49 -4.34
N VAL A 17 9.48 -1.47 -4.88
CA VAL A 17 9.32 -0.17 -4.25
C VAL A 17 7.83 0.14 -4.27
N ALA A 18 7.28 0.51 -3.13
CA ALA A 18 5.92 1.03 -3.05
C ALA A 18 5.99 2.57 -3.08
N ILE A 19 5.21 3.20 -3.95
CA ILE A 19 5.03 4.66 -3.99
C ILE A 19 3.58 4.96 -3.67
N GLY A 20 3.31 6.00 -2.89
CA GLY A 20 1.96 6.43 -2.62
C GLY A 20 1.91 7.75 -1.88
N ASP A 21 0.74 8.37 -1.87
CA ASP A 21 0.46 9.57 -1.11
C ASP A 21 -0.36 9.24 0.16
N TYR A 22 -0.44 10.20 1.07
CA TYR A 22 -1.30 10.07 2.26
C TYR A 22 -2.78 10.26 1.94
N ASN A 23 -3.17 10.49 0.68
CA ASN A 23 -4.54 10.85 0.29
C ASN A 23 -5.29 9.76 -0.49
N GLY A 24 -4.67 8.61 -0.73
CA GLY A 24 -5.37 7.43 -1.23
C GLY A 24 -4.90 6.97 -2.58
N HIS A 25 -3.68 7.29 -3.00
CA HIS A 25 -3.09 6.79 -4.22
C HIS A 25 -1.87 5.94 -3.88
N VAL A 26 -1.83 4.73 -4.40
CA VAL A 26 -0.71 3.80 -4.20
C VAL A 26 -0.36 3.13 -5.52
N GLY A 27 0.92 3.03 -5.84
CA GLY A 27 1.46 2.42 -7.05
C GLY A 27 2.64 1.51 -6.73
N PRO A 28 2.62 0.23 -7.17
CA PRO A 28 3.78 -0.64 -7.06
C PRO A 28 4.82 -0.33 -8.15
N ALA A 29 6.09 -0.43 -7.80
CA ALA A 29 7.22 -0.11 -8.67
C ALA A 29 8.37 -1.11 -8.50
N LEU A 30 9.25 -1.20 -9.52
CA LEU A 30 10.39 -2.12 -9.50
C LEU A 30 11.70 -1.45 -9.93
N ALA A 31 12.63 -1.30 -8.98
CA ALA A 31 14.04 -0.88 -9.04
C ALA A 31 14.57 -0.03 -10.24
N ILE A 32 15.28 1.09 -10.10
CA ILE A 32 15.34 2.21 -9.13
C ILE A 32 15.39 3.53 -9.95
N ARG A 33 15.74 3.51 -11.25
CA ARG A 33 15.79 4.69 -12.13
C ARG A 33 14.67 4.78 -13.17
N GLY A 34 14.32 3.69 -13.85
CA GLY A 34 13.15 3.65 -14.75
C GLY A 34 11.83 3.36 -14.03
N SER A 35 11.90 2.93 -12.77
CA SER A 35 10.75 2.45 -12.01
C SER A 35 9.84 3.56 -11.53
N ILE A 36 10.37 4.77 -11.31
CA ILE A 36 9.60 5.90 -10.78
C ILE A 36 8.56 6.36 -11.80
N ILE A 37 8.92 6.37 -13.09
CA ILE A 37 8.00 6.69 -14.18
C ILE A 37 6.90 5.63 -14.24
N LEU A 38 7.28 4.35 -14.22
CA LEU A 38 6.31 3.25 -14.23
C LEU A 38 5.37 3.30 -13.02
N ALA A 39 5.88 3.63 -11.82
CA ALA A 39 5.10 3.79 -10.60
C ALA A 39 4.06 4.90 -10.69
N LYS A 40 4.45 6.04 -11.27
CA LYS A 40 3.55 7.18 -11.50
C LYS A 40 2.45 6.80 -12.49
N LEU A 41 2.77 6.00 -13.51
CA LEU A 41 1.79 5.50 -14.48
C LEU A 41 0.87 4.41 -13.91
N SER A 42 1.37 3.58 -12.99
CA SER A 42 0.63 2.46 -12.38
C SER A 42 -0.06 2.84 -11.06
N THR A 43 -0.34 4.12 -10.84
CA THR A 43 -0.96 4.58 -9.60
C THR A 43 -2.43 4.20 -9.55
N ILE A 44 -2.84 3.52 -8.48
CA ILE A 44 -4.20 3.02 -8.28
C ILE A 44 -4.86 3.83 -7.17
N PRO A 45 -6.08 4.35 -7.39
CA PRO A 45 -6.85 4.98 -6.32
C PRO A 45 -7.36 3.93 -5.33
N VAL A 46 -7.12 4.19 -4.05
CA VAL A 46 -7.57 3.42 -2.91
C VAL A 46 -8.83 4.06 -2.36
N TRP A 47 -9.90 3.28 -2.36
CA TRP A 47 -11.19 3.70 -1.83
C TRP A 47 -11.13 3.77 -0.30
N ARG A 48 -11.32 4.97 0.22
CA ARG A 48 -11.40 5.25 1.66
C ARG A 48 -12.81 5.65 2.03
N GLY A 49 -13.17 5.41 3.27
CA GLY A 49 -14.51 5.55 3.80
C GLY A 49 -14.50 5.62 5.31
N TYR A 50 -15.70 5.59 5.87
CA TYR A 50 -15.95 5.47 7.30
C TYR A 50 -16.50 4.08 7.56
N LEU A 51 -15.90 3.35 8.48
CA LEU A 51 -16.54 2.19 9.06
C LEU A 51 -17.29 2.70 10.30
N GLY A 52 -18.58 3.04 10.16
CA GLY A 52 -19.41 3.61 11.25
C GLY A 52 -19.77 5.10 11.08
N LYS A 53 -19.77 5.87 12.18
CA LYS A 53 -20.14 7.30 12.17
C LYS A 53 -19.15 8.12 11.33
N LYS A 54 -19.69 9.02 10.50
CA LYS A 54 -18.92 9.90 9.60
C LYS A 54 -18.35 11.10 10.35
N ILE A 55 -17.20 10.94 11.00
CA ILE A 55 -16.53 12.00 11.79
C ILE A 55 -15.11 12.21 11.26
N GLY A 56 -14.76 13.47 11.01
CA GLY A 56 -13.39 13.86 10.63
C GLY A 56 -13.03 13.53 9.18
N LYS A 57 -11.78 13.08 8.97
CA LYS A 57 -11.26 12.67 7.65
C LYS A 57 -11.45 11.16 7.43
N LEU A 58 -11.46 10.75 6.16
CA LEU A 58 -11.57 9.35 5.73
C LEU A 58 -10.38 8.53 6.25
N HIS A 59 -10.64 7.57 7.14
CA HIS A 59 -9.61 6.86 7.90
C HIS A 59 -9.62 5.33 7.73
N THR A 60 -10.62 4.77 7.04
CA THR A 60 -10.77 3.30 6.92
C THR A 60 -11.11 2.90 5.48
N VAL A 61 -10.88 1.64 5.14
CA VAL A 61 -11.47 1.04 3.93
C VAL A 61 -12.91 0.60 4.27
N PRO A 62 -13.94 1.02 3.50
CA PRO A 62 -15.33 0.87 3.91
C PRO A 62 -15.87 -0.57 3.87
N PHE A 63 -15.17 -1.49 3.20
CA PHE A 63 -15.57 -2.90 3.08
C PHE A 63 -14.35 -3.81 3.20
N LYS A 64 -14.59 -5.10 3.43
CA LYS A 64 -13.53 -6.13 3.38
C LYS A 64 -12.95 -6.18 1.97
N VAL A 65 -11.65 -5.92 1.83
CA VAL A 65 -10.96 -6.03 0.54
C VAL A 65 -10.14 -7.31 0.54
N THR A 66 -10.31 -8.11 -0.50
CA THR A 66 -9.49 -9.28 -0.79
C THR A 66 -8.64 -9.01 -2.03
N GLY A 67 -7.39 -9.46 -1.99
CA GLY A 67 -6.46 -9.37 -3.11
C GLY A 67 -5.68 -10.68 -3.25
N TYR A 68 -5.25 -10.98 -4.46
CA TYR A 68 -4.48 -12.18 -4.78
C TYR A 68 -3.23 -11.82 -5.57
N CYS A 69 -2.10 -12.42 -5.22
CA CYS A 69 -0.85 -12.29 -5.95
C CYS A 69 -0.21 -13.68 -6.06
N GLY A 70 -0.80 -14.54 -6.92
CA GLY A 70 -0.38 -15.93 -7.24
C GLY A 70 -0.07 -16.79 -6.01
N SER A 71 -0.84 -17.77 -5.62
CA SER A 71 -0.79 -18.48 -4.32
C SER A 71 -0.99 -17.62 -3.05
N VAL A 72 -0.57 -16.34 -3.01
CA VAL A 72 -0.79 -15.47 -1.84
C VAL A 72 -2.17 -14.80 -1.91
N LEU A 73 -3.02 -15.07 -0.92
CA LEU A 73 -4.26 -14.34 -0.67
C LEU A 73 -4.07 -13.38 0.50
N TYR A 74 -4.50 -12.12 0.32
CA TYR A 74 -4.57 -11.12 1.37
C TYR A 74 -6.01 -10.67 1.55
N SER A 75 -6.46 -10.55 2.79
CA SER A 75 -7.72 -9.89 3.12
C SER A 75 -7.49 -8.84 4.19
N SER A 76 -7.77 -7.58 3.87
CA SER A 76 -7.79 -6.50 4.86
C SER A 76 -9.19 -6.31 5.39
N PHE A 77 -9.32 -6.43 6.71
CA PHE A 77 -10.46 -5.96 7.48
C PHE A 77 -9.89 -4.98 8.51
N LEU A 78 -10.22 -3.69 8.40
CA LEU A 78 -9.78 -2.72 9.39
C LEU A 78 -10.84 -2.64 10.49
N SER A 79 -10.59 -3.34 11.60
CA SER A 79 -11.36 -3.20 12.84
C SER A 79 -11.12 -1.82 13.45
N GLN A 80 -12.18 -1.16 13.92
CA GLN A 80 -12.17 0.20 14.48
C GLN A 80 -11.21 0.35 15.68
N GLU A 81 -10.89 -0.73 16.38
CA GLU A 81 -10.02 -0.75 17.57
C GLU A 81 -8.59 -0.27 17.29
N ALA A 82 -8.04 -0.53 16.09
CA ALA A 82 -6.70 -0.08 15.73
C ALA A 82 -6.62 1.46 15.49
N LEU A 83 -7.74 2.10 15.19
CA LEU A 83 -7.84 3.54 14.94
C LEU A 83 -8.23 4.32 16.21
N ALA A 84 -8.88 3.67 17.18
CA ALA A 84 -9.09 4.24 18.51
C ALA A 84 -7.75 4.54 19.20
N LEU A 85 -6.75 3.66 19.06
CA LEU A 85 -5.40 3.89 19.59
C LEU A 85 -4.65 5.02 18.86
N SER A 86 -4.81 5.17 17.54
CA SER A 86 -4.17 6.28 16.81
C SER A 86 -4.84 7.63 17.08
N LEU A 87 -6.15 7.66 17.31
CA LEU A 87 -6.89 8.86 17.73
C LEU A 87 -6.68 9.21 19.21
N LEU A 88 -6.37 8.23 20.08
CA LEU A 88 -5.94 8.50 21.46
C LEU A 88 -4.52 9.09 21.52
N LEU A 89 -3.63 8.67 20.61
CA LEU A 89 -2.23 9.12 20.56
C LEU A 89 -2.03 10.41 19.76
N CYS A 90 -2.98 10.80 18.90
CA CYS A 90 -2.99 12.10 18.22
C CYS A 90 -3.72 13.13 19.10
N PRO A 91 -3.03 14.05 19.80
CA PRO A 91 -3.71 15.11 20.53
C PRO A 91 -4.52 15.94 19.52
N ARG A 92 -5.83 16.07 19.79
CA ARG A 92 -6.73 17.02 19.12
C ARG A 92 -6.04 18.36 18.99
N ASN A 93 -5.62 18.72 17.79
CA ASN A 93 -5.43 20.11 17.41
C ASN A 93 -6.29 20.34 16.16
N TYR A 94 -7.29 21.17 16.40
CA TYR A 94 -8.26 21.88 15.55
C TYR A 94 -8.27 21.56 14.06
#